data_AF-A0A0R1NEB9-F1
#
_entry.id   AF-A0A0R1NEB9-F1
#
_cell.length_a   1.000
_cell.length_b   1.000
_cell.length_c   1.000
_cell.angle_alpha   90.00
_cell.angle_beta   90.00
_cell.angle_gamma   90.00
#
_symmetry.space_group_name_H-M   'P 1'
#
loop_
_entity.id
_entity.type
_entity.pdbx_description
1 polymer ?
#
loop_
_entity_poly.entity_id
_entity_poly.type
_entity_poly.pdbx_seq_one_letter_code
_entity_poly.pdbx_strand_id
1 'polypeptide(L)'
;MLKTVELGFENTDKMRLPADVIDLALDGIAESFYYSNSSQGAYESTTREISRGRLTIRKDWFEQLADRLLASGRKQSNDPVVDKALPHYFQVDRDSVTEWLTQGLAAEEIKQKLLERLTVHFVETMPADLTEIVLIRSDKPAEELSIPWRNLTREEQLDYNELAVNLESTTRFIVMFDARDPHIQDADHGRKEAQRFGLLGDGDIR
;
A
#
# COMPACT_ATOMS: atom_id res chain seq x y z
N MET A 1 21.25 -3.35 -4.18
CA MET A 1 20.20 -2.95 -5.15
C MET A 1 18.85 -3.18 -4.49
N LEU A 2 17.93 -2.22 -4.54
CA LEU A 2 16.57 -2.38 -4.01
C LEU A 2 15.84 -3.45 -4.83
N LYS A 3 15.17 -4.38 -4.15
CA LYS A 3 14.44 -5.49 -4.81
C LYS A 3 12.96 -5.44 -4.54
N THR A 4 12.58 -5.07 -3.33
CA THR A 4 11.22 -5.13 -2.86
C THR A 4 10.97 -3.94 -1.94
N VAL A 5 9.77 -3.40 -2.02
CA VAL A 5 9.24 -2.45 -1.05
C VAL A 5 8.14 -3.19 -0.29
N GLU A 6 8.23 -3.19 1.03
CA GLU A 6 7.13 -3.61 1.89
C GLU A 6 6.38 -2.36 2.36
N LEU A 7 5.07 -2.42 2.26
CA LEU A 7 4.13 -1.41 2.71
C LEU A 7 3.38 -2.01 3.90
N GLY A 8 3.33 -1.30 5.02
CA GLY A 8 2.50 -1.68 6.16
C GLY A 8 1.30 -0.76 6.29
N PHE A 9 0.19 -1.33 6.72
CA PHE A 9 -1.11 -0.66 6.86
C PHE A 9 -1.59 -0.71 8.31
N GLU A 10 -2.51 0.17 8.66
CA GLU A 10 -3.04 0.32 10.03
C GLU A 10 -3.67 -0.97 10.57
N ASN A 11 -4.36 -1.73 9.72
CA ASN A 11 -4.98 -3.02 10.09
C ASN A 11 -3.96 -4.15 10.29
N THR A 12 -2.66 -3.83 10.38
CA THR A 12 -1.51 -4.75 10.46
C THR A 12 -1.22 -5.54 9.19
N ASP A 13 -1.96 -5.31 8.10
CA ASP A 13 -1.64 -5.91 6.81
C ASP A 13 -0.29 -5.38 6.33
N LYS A 14 0.46 -6.27 5.69
CA LYS A 14 1.71 -5.94 5.01
C LYS A 14 1.63 -6.39 3.57
N MET A 15 2.04 -5.53 2.65
CA MET A 15 2.12 -5.82 1.23
C MET A 15 3.53 -5.69 0.69
N ARG A 16 4.03 -6.74 0.02
CA ARG A 16 5.32 -6.69 -0.67
C ARG A 16 5.14 -6.55 -2.17
N LEU A 17 5.78 -5.53 -2.71
CA LEU A 17 5.74 -5.18 -4.12
C LEU A 17 7.16 -5.17 -4.71
N PRO A 18 7.35 -5.71 -5.93
CA PRO A 18 8.60 -5.55 -6.66
C PRO A 18 8.98 -4.07 -6.82
N ALA A 19 10.27 -3.74 -6.64
CA ALA A 19 10.71 -2.35 -6.73
C ALA A 19 10.54 -1.74 -8.14
N ASP A 20 10.43 -2.56 -9.19
CA ASP A 20 10.23 -2.13 -10.58
C ASP A 20 8.77 -1.80 -10.93
N VAL A 21 7.81 -2.11 -10.04
CA VAL A 21 6.40 -1.72 -10.21
C VAL A 21 6.01 -0.50 -9.37
N ILE A 22 6.95 0.02 -8.59
CA ILE A 22 6.78 1.18 -7.70
C ILE A 22 7.67 2.34 -8.17
N ASP A 23 7.10 3.54 -8.20
CA ASP A 23 7.88 4.80 -8.13
C ASP A 23 7.66 5.43 -6.75
N LEU A 24 8.75 5.71 -6.04
CA LEU A 24 8.76 6.22 -4.68
C LEU A 24 9.63 7.47 -4.61
N ALA A 25 9.05 8.58 -4.15
CA ALA A 25 9.78 9.80 -3.86
C ALA A 25 9.49 10.26 -2.44
N LEU A 26 10.54 10.41 -1.64
CA LEU A 26 10.48 10.77 -0.22
C LEU A 26 11.31 12.03 0.04
N ASP A 27 10.83 12.88 0.93
CA ASP A 27 11.50 14.12 1.33
C ASP A 27 11.33 14.37 2.84
N GLY A 28 12.26 15.14 3.40
CA GLY A 28 12.25 15.52 4.82
C GLY A 28 12.34 14.33 5.78
N ILE A 29 13.29 13.42 5.53
CA ILE A 29 13.56 12.26 6.41
C ILE A 29 14.32 12.74 7.64
N ALA A 30 13.71 12.61 8.82
CA ALA A 30 14.29 12.93 10.12
C ALA A 30 14.35 11.69 11.02
N GLU A 31 15.26 11.67 11.98
CA GLU A 31 15.30 10.64 13.02
C GLU A 31 14.53 11.13 14.26
N SER A 32 13.52 10.38 14.66
CA SER A 32 12.69 10.63 15.84
C SER A 32 13.01 9.63 16.94
N PHE A 33 13.01 10.12 18.18
CA PHE A 33 13.24 9.34 19.39
C PHE A 33 11.98 9.32 20.24
N TYR A 34 11.39 8.14 20.38
CA TYR A 34 10.22 7.92 21.21
C TYR A 34 10.67 7.32 22.54
N TYR A 35 10.39 8.05 23.63
CA TYR A 35 10.49 7.52 24.98
C TYR A 35 9.09 7.24 25.48
N SER A 36 8.70 5.96 25.52
CA SER A 36 7.43 5.54 26.11
C SER A 36 7.69 4.84 27.43
N ASN A 37 6.90 5.18 28.44
CA ASN A 37 6.96 4.54 29.74
C ASN A 37 5.66 3.75 29.94
N SER A 38 5.73 2.44 29.69
CA SER A 38 4.60 1.54 29.89
C SER A 38 4.68 0.85 31.25
N SER A 39 3.60 0.22 31.70
CA SER A 39 3.61 -0.64 32.90
C SER A 39 4.60 -1.82 32.79
N GLN A 40 5.12 -2.11 31.59
CA GLN A 40 6.16 -3.12 31.34
C GLN A 40 7.59 -2.54 31.27
N GLY A 41 7.76 -1.23 31.47
CA GLY A 41 9.06 -0.54 31.48
C GLY A 41 9.13 0.60 30.47
N ALA A 42 10.16 1.43 30.64
CA ALA A 42 10.52 2.47 29.69
C ALA A 42 11.24 1.83 28.49
N TYR A 43 10.80 2.14 27.28
CA TYR A 43 11.52 1.79 26.06
C TYR A 43 11.80 3.05 25.23
N GLU A 44 12.97 3.05 24.61
CA GLU A 44 13.39 4.01 23.61
C GLU A 44 13.26 3.36 22.24
N SER A 45 12.55 4.03 21.32
CA SER A 45 12.50 3.64 19.91
C SER A 45 13.04 4.77 19.05
N THR A 46 13.97 4.45 18.16
CA THR A 46 14.44 5.38 17.12
C THR A 46 13.77 5.01 15.82
N THR A 47 12.97 5.94 15.27
CA THR A 47 12.22 5.75 14.03
C THR A 47 12.58 6.85 13.05
N ARG A 48 12.74 6.53 11.77
CA ARG A 48 12.91 7.55 10.72
C ARG A 48 11.54 7.99 10.21
N GLU A 49 11.22 9.25 10.37
CA GLU A 49 9.96 9.84 9.90
C GLU A 49 10.16 10.58 8.59
N ILE A 50 9.26 10.33 7.63
CA ILE A 50 9.28 10.99 6.32
C ILE A 50 8.30 12.16 6.31
N SER A 51 8.75 13.41 6.28
CA SER A 51 7.84 14.56 6.31
C SER A 51 6.88 14.62 5.11
N ARG A 52 7.31 14.14 3.93
CA ARG A 52 6.51 14.13 2.71
C ARG A 52 6.92 13.00 1.79
N GLY A 53 5.97 12.40 1.09
CA GLY A 53 6.29 11.52 -0.01
C GLY A 53 5.12 11.22 -0.93
N ARG A 54 5.47 10.52 -2.01
CA ARG A 54 4.52 9.93 -2.94
C ARG A 54 4.98 8.52 -3.31
N LEU A 55 4.02 7.63 -3.41
CA LEU A 55 4.14 6.28 -3.91
C LEU A 55 3.21 6.16 -5.11
N THR A 56 3.70 5.64 -6.24
CA THR A 56 2.82 5.20 -7.32
C THR A 56 3.07 3.74 -7.63
N ILE A 57 2.00 2.97 -7.77
CA ILE A 57 2.03 1.53 -8.04
C ILE A 57 1.33 1.28 -9.36
N ARG A 58 1.97 0.54 -10.27
CA ARG A 58 1.35 0.19 -11.55
C ARG A 58 0.19 -0.78 -11.37
N LYS A 59 -0.97 -0.49 -11.97
CA LYS A 59 -2.16 -1.34 -11.89
C LYS A 59 -1.99 -2.70 -12.56
N ASP A 60 -1.26 -2.73 -13.67
CA ASP A 60 -1.08 -3.93 -14.47
C ASP A 60 -0.33 -5.04 -13.72
N TRP A 61 0.42 -4.71 -12.66
CA TRP A 61 0.97 -5.70 -11.73
C TRP A 61 -0.14 -6.53 -11.05
N PHE A 62 -1.17 -5.88 -10.54
CA PHE A 62 -2.29 -6.55 -9.86
C PHE A 62 -3.15 -7.34 -10.85
N GLU A 63 -3.36 -6.82 -12.06
CA GLU A 63 -4.04 -7.53 -13.15
C GLU A 63 -3.31 -8.81 -13.52
N GLN A 64 -1.99 -8.74 -13.72
CA GLN A 64 -1.15 -9.91 -14.01
C GLN A 64 -1.14 -10.92 -12.86
N LEU A 65 -1.11 -10.45 -11.61
CA LEU A 65 -1.15 -11.32 -10.44
C LEU A 65 -2.51 -12.03 -10.33
N ALA A 66 -3.61 -11.33 -10.55
CA ALA A 66 -4.97 -11.90 -10.58
C ALA A 66 -5.12 -12.95 -11.68
N ASP A 67 -4.61 -12.67 -12.89
CA ASP A 67 -4.64 -13.63 -14.01
C ASP A 67 -3.83 -14.90 -13.69
N ARG A 68 -2.66 -14.75 -13.07
CA ARG A 68 -1.82 -15.89 -12.64
C ARG A 68 -2.49 -16.70 -11.53
N LEU A 69 -3.12 -16.04 -10.56
CA LEU A 69 -3.90 -16.69 -9.50
C LEU A 69 -5.03 -17.54 -10.07
N LEU A 70 -5.84 -16.96 -10.96
CA LEU A 70 -6.93 -17.67 -11.61
C LEU A 70 -6.42 -18.85 -12.45
N ALA A 71 -5.35 -18.66 -13.23
CA ALA A 71 -4.76 -19.72 -14.04
C ALA A 71 -4.16 -20.86 -13.20
N SER A 72 -3.49 -20.52 -12.09
CA SER A 72 -2.94 -21.46 -11.11
C SER A 72 -4.05 -22.28 -10.46
N GLY A 73 -5.14 -21.64 -10.02
CA GLY A 73 -6.31 -22.30 -9.45
C GLY A 73 -6.99 -23.27 -10.44
N ARG A 74 -7.18 -22.85 -11.70
CA ARG A 74 -7.75 -23.71 -12.75
C ARG A 74 -6.93 -24.94 -13.07
N LYS A 75 -5.60 -24.80 -13.08
CA LYS A 75 -4.66 -25.88 -13.41
C LYS A 75 -4.27 -26.71 -12.19
N GLN A 76 -4.66 -26.29 -10.98
CA GLN A 76 -4.16 -26.85 -9.72
C GLN A 76 -2.63 -26.93 -9.70
N SER A 77 -1.97 -25.88 -10.18
CA SER A 77 -0.52 -25.84 -10.38
C SER A 77 0.12 -24.70 -9.61
N ASN A 78 1.31 -24.92 -9.07
CA ASN A 78 2.10 -23.87 -8.44
C ASN A 78 2.63 -22.86 -9.48
N ASP A 79 2.35 -21.57 -9.29
CA ASP A 79 2.98 -20.47 -10.02
C ASP A 79 4.02 -19.80 -9.10
N PRO A 80 5.32 -19.76 -9.47
CA PRO A 80 6.37 -19.22 -8.61
C PRO A 80 6.21 -17.73 -8.27
N VAL A 81 5.59 -16.94 -9.14
CA VAL A 81 5.31 -15.52 -8.87
C VAL A 81 4.21 -15.41 -7.82
N VAL A 82 3.17 -16.22 -7.96
CA VAL A 82 2.06 -16.30 -6.99
C VAL A 82 2.57 -16.82 -5.63
N ASP A 83 3.36 -17.89 -5.60
CA ASP A 83 3.92 -18.48 -4.38
C ASP A 83 4.75 -17.45 -3.60
N LYS A 84 5.47 -16.58 -4.32
CA LYS A 84 6.31 -15.54 -3.72
C LYS A 84 5.50 -14.32 -3.27
N ALA A 85 4.45 -13.95 -4.01
CA ALA A 85 3.67 -12.76 -3.74
C ALA A 85 2.66 -12.98 -2.61
N LEU A 86 1.79 -14.00 -2.72
CA LEU A 86 0.61 -14.21 -1.87
C LEU A 86 0.85 -14.18 -0.35
N PRO A 87 1.96 -14.70 0.21
CA PRO A 87 2.22 -14.61 1.65
C PRO A 87 2.28 -13.16 2.18
N HIS A 88 2.31 -12.19 1.28
CA HIS A 88 2.32 -10.76 1.55
C HIS A 88 1.06 -10.05 1.03
N TYR A 89 -0.07 -10.76 0.87
CA TYR A 89 -1.36 -10.19 0.50
C TYR A 89 -2.46 -10.86 1.34
N PHE A 90 -2.61 -10.43 2.59
CA PHE A 90 -3.46 -11.09 3.59
C PHE A 90 -4.94 -11.24 3.19
N GLN A 91 -5.43 -10.42 2.27
CA GLN A 91 -6.81 -10.45 1.80
C GLN A 91 -7.08 -11.48 0.70
N VAL A 92 -6.03 -12.10 0.15
CA VAL A 92 -6.12 -13.06 -0.94
C VAL A 92 -5.38 -14.33 -0.58
N ASP A 93 -6.09 -15.45 -0.64
CA ASP A 93 -5.50 -16.78 -0.55
C ASP A 93 -5.91 -17.64 -1.76
N ARG A 94 -5.20 -18.76 -1.96
CA ARG A 94 -5.48 -19.71 -3.05
C ARG A 94 -6.78 -20.46 -2.85
N ASP A 95 -7.19 -20.64 -1.60
CA ASP A 95 -8.35 -21.43 -1.25
C ASP A 95 -9.63 -20.71 -1.67
N SER A 96 -9.68 -19.38 -1.52
CA SER A 96 -10.73 -18.48 -2.01
C SER A 96 -10.92 -18.61 -3.52
N VAL A 97 -9.82 -18.63 -4.28
CA VAL A 97 -9.88 -18.78 -5.75
C VAL A 97 -10.41 -20.15 -6.13
N THR A 98 -9.95 -21.20 -5.43
CA THR A 98 -10.40 -22.57 -5.65
C THR A 98 -11.90 -22.71 -5.31
N GLU A 99 -12.33 -22.11 -4.21
CA GLU A 99 -13.73 -22.07 -3.80
C GLU A 99 -14.60 -21.43 -4.88
N TRP A 100 -14.26 -20.23 -5.34
CA TRP A 100 -15.04 -19.56 -6.38
C TRP A 100 -15.08 -20.33 -7.71
N LEU A 101 -13.98 -20.98 -8.08
CA LEU A 101 -13.96 -21.88 -9.24
C LEU A 101 -14.91 -23.07 -9.06
N THR A 102 -14.95 -23.68 -7.87
CA THR A 102 -15.86 -24.80 -7.57
C THR A 102 -17.33 -24.40 -7.50
N GLN A 103 -17.62 -23.16 -7.07
CA GLN A 103 -18.95 -22.56 -7.13
C GLN A 103 -19.40 -22.24 -8.57
N GLY A 104 -18.50 -22.36 -9.55
CA GLY A 104 -18.80 -22.13 -10.97
C GLY A 104 -18.87 -20.65 -11.36
N LEU A 105 -18.24 -19.76 -10.58
CA LEU A 105 -18.18 -18.33 -10.93
C LEU A 105 -17.47 -18.12 -12.27
N ALA A 106 -17.91 -17.09 -13.00
CA ALA A 106 -17.28 -16.71 -14.26
C ALA A 106 -15.86 -16.17 -14.03
N ALA A 107 -14.99 -16.34 -15.03
CA ALA A 107 -13.60 -15.88 -15.00
C ALA A 107 -13.47 -14.40 -14.60
N GLU A 108 -14.27 -13.56 -15.25
CA GLU A 108 -14.26 -12.11 -15.07
C GLU A 108 -14.75 -11.73 -13.67
N GLU A 109 -15.72 -12.46 -13.11
CA GLU A 109 -16.21 -12.22 -11.76
C GLU A 109 -15.13 -12.56 -10.71
N ILE A 110 -14.44 -13.68 -10.88
CA ILE A 110 -13.32 -14.06 -10.00
C ILE A 110 -12.19 -13.04 -10.11
N LYS A 111 -11.84 -12.62 -11.33
CA LYS A 111 -10.79 -11.62 -11.56
C LYS A 111 -11.13 -10.29 -10.90
N GLN A 112 -12.38 -9.85 -11.00
CA GLN A 112 -12.86 -8.63 -10.35
C GLN A 112 -12.73 -8.72 -8.82
N LYS A 113 -13.17 -9.82 -8.20
CA LYS A 113 -13.02 -10.06 -6.75
C LYS A 113 -11.56 -10.09 -6.30
N LEU A 114 -10.68 -10.68 -7.12
CA LEU A 114 -9.25 -10.69 -6.85
C LEU A 114 -8.66 -9.27 -6.89
N LEU A 115 -8.98 -8.49 -7.92
CA LEU A 115 -8.51 -7.11 -8.04
C LEU A 115 -8.96 -6.27 -6.84
N GLU A 116 -10.24 -6.32 -6.48
CA GLU A 116 -10.80 -5.60 -5.33
C GLU A 116 -10.02 -5.87 -4.04
N ARG A 117 -9.71 -7.14 -3.76
CA ARG A 117 -8.94 -7.54 -2.57
C ARG A 117 -7.45 -7.20 -2.67
N LEU A 118 -6.87 -7.28 -3.86
CA LEU A 118 -5.45 -6.97 -4.07
C LEU A 118 -5.17 -5.46 -3.97
N THR A 119 -6.16 -4.61 -4.22
CA THR A 119 -5.96 -3.16 -4.35
C THR A 119 -6.71 -2.33 -3.31
N VAL A 120 -7.40 -2.94 -2.34
CA VAL A 120 -8.30 -2.22 -1.41
C VAL A 120 -7.64 -1.04 -0.70
N HIS A 121 -6.35 -1.15 -0.37
CA HIS A 121 -5.60 -0.11 0.35
C HIS A 121 -5.23 1.10 -0.51
N PHE A 122 -5.48 1.06 -1.83
CA PHE A 122 -5.01 2.09 -2.74
C PHE A 122 -6.11 2.75 -3.58
N VAL A 123 -7.35 2.24 -3.51
CA VAL A 123 -8.45 2.82 -4.27
C VAL A 123 -8.86 4.16 -3.64
N GLU A 124 -9.20 5.12 -4.48
CA GLU A 124 -9.48 6.50 -4.04
C GLU A 124 -10.71 6.61 -3.13
N THR A 125 -11.66 5.66 -3.23
CA THR A 125 -12.84 5.64 -2.36
C THR A 125 -12.53 5.21 -0.93
N MET A 126 -11.31 4.73 -0.66
CA MET A 126 -10.87 4.28 0.65
C MET A 126 -9.90 5.31 1.26
N PRO A 127 -10.07 5.66 2.54
CA PRO A 127 -9.07 6.46 3.25
C PRO A 127 -7.69 5.80 3.18
N ALA A 128 -6.65 6.62 3.13
CA ALA A 128 -5.28 6.11 3.16
C ALA A 128 -4.94 5.60 4.56
N ASP A 129 -4.42 4.38 4.63
CA ASP A 129 -4.10 3.69 5.89
C ASP A 129 -2.63 3.22 5.91
N LEU A 130 -1.80 3.71 4.98
CA LEU A 130 -0.38 3.41 4.90
C LEU A 130 0.37 4.02 6.09
N THR A 131 1.06 3.17 6.87
CA THR A 131 1.76 3.55 8.12
C THR A 131 3.27 3.48 7.99
N GLU A 132 3.79 2.50 7.24
CA GLU A 132 5.22 2.24 7.14
C GLU A 132 5.66 1.82 5.73
N ILE A 133 6.91 2.12 5.40
CA ILE A 133 7.59 1.70 4.17
C ILE A 133 8.92 1.07 4.56
N VAL A 134 9.15 -0.18 4.16
CA VAL A 134 10.43 -0.87 4.36
C VAL A 134 11.11 -1.12 3.02
N LEU A 135 12.35 -0.64 2.89
CA LEU A 135 13.15 -0.77 1.68
C LEU A 135 14.04 -2.02 1.75
N ILE A 136 13.60 -3.10 1.11
CA ILE A 136 14.30 -4.39 1.18
C ILE A 136 15.35 -4.47 0.07
N ARG A 137 16.62 -4.30 0.47
CA ARG A 137 17.78 -4.53 -0.39
C ARG A 137 18.33 -5.94 -0.21
N SER A 138 18.95 -6.48 -1.26
CA SER A 138 19.59 -7.80 -1.25
C SER A 138 20.72 -7.93 -0.21
N ASP A 139 21.35 -6.82 0.16
CA ASP A 139 22.53 -6.75 1.02
C ASP A 139 22.25 -6.20 2.43
N LYS A 140 21.09 -5.55 2.64
CA LYS A 140 20.67 -4.94 3.91
C LYS A 140 19.14 -4.91 3.97
N PRO A 141 18.50 -5.92 4.60
CA PRO A 141 17.06 -6.12 4.47
C PRO A 141 16.17 -5.30 5.44
N ALA A 142 16.72 -4.43 6.30
CA ALA A 142 15.96 -3.83 7.39
C ALA A 142 16.21 -2.31 7.57
N GLU A 143 15.87 -1.51 6.55
CA GLU A 143 15.74 -0.06 6.71
C GLU A 143 14.25 0.30 6.65
N GLU A 144 13.70 0.67 7.81
CA GLU A 144 12.30 1.03 7.99
C GLU A 144 12.15 2.56 7.99
N LEU A 145 11.10 3.05 7.33
CA LEU A 145 10.72 4.45 7.27
C LEU A 145 9.24 4.57 7.62
N SER A 146 8.92 5.36 8.63
CA SER A 146 7.54 5.61 9.04
C SER A 146 6.98 6.85 8.35
N ILE A 147 5.70 6.76 8.01
CA ILE A 147 4.95 7.86 7.42
C ILE A 147 4.34 8.69 8.56
N PRO A 148 4.21 10.02 8.40
CA PRO A 148 3.53 10.88 9.34
C PRO A 148 2.09 10.38 9.51
N TRP A 149 1.74 10.14 10.76
CA TRP A 149 0.40 9.74 11.17
C TRP A 149 -0.14 10.77 12.16
N ARG A 150 -1.38 11.22 12.00
CA ARG A 150 -1.89 12.34 12.81
C ARG A 150 -2.30 11.95 14.25
N ASN A 151 -2.24 10.68 14.65
CA ASN A 151 -2.77 10.29 15.96
C ASN A 151 -1.92 9.24 16.70
N LEU A 152 -1.11 9.70 17.66
CA LEU A 152 -0.39 8.86 18.62
C LEU A 152 -1.01 8.88 20.03
N THR A 153 -2.15 9.56 20.26
CA THR A 153 -2.65 9.80 21.65
C THR A 153 -4.17 9.82 21.88
N ARG A 154 -5.04 9.58 20.88
CA ARG A 154 -6.49 9.49 21.13
C ARG A 154 -7.09 8.21 20.54
N GLU A 155 -7.42 7.27 21.42
CA GLU A 155 -8.05 5.97 21.16
C GLU A 155 -9.42 6.03 20.47
N GLU A 156 -10.02 7.21 20.29
CA GLU A 156 -11.42 7.33 19.86
C GLU A 156 -11.62 7.83 18.43
N GLN A 157 -10.57 8.19 17.68
CA GLN A 157 -10.76 8.83 16.38
C GLN A 157 -9.78 8.32 15.29
N LEU A 158 -10.35 7.40 14.49
CA LEU A 158 -10.22 7.19 13.04
C LEU A 158 -9.21 6.12 12.59
N ASP A 159 -9.76 5.10 11.90
CA ASP A 159 -9.05 4.02 11.17
C ASP A 159 -8.37 4.53 9.86
N TYR A 160 -7.84 5.77 9.85
CA TYR A 160 -7.17 6.32 8.66
C TYR A 160 -6.18 7.45 8.93
N ASN A 161 -5.25 7.64 7.97
CA ASN A 161 -4.20 8.66 7.99
C ASN A 161 -4.68 10.01 7.42
N GLU A 162 -4.95 10.99 8.28
CA GLU A 162 -5.31 12.35 7.81
C GLU A 162 -4.20 13.07 7.02
N LEU A 163 -2.97 12.60 7.12
CA LEU A 163 -1.79 13.16 6.45
C LEU A 163 -1.44 12.40 5.18
N ALA A 164 -2.33 11.51 4.72
CA ALA A 164 -2.21 10.82 3.45
C ALA A 164 -3.52 10.78 2.66
N VAL A 165 -3.42 10.51 1.37
CA VAL A 165 -4.57 10.38 0.46
C VAL A 165 -4.28 9.31 -0.60
N ASN A 166 -5.29 8.47 -0.84
CA ASN A 166 -5.31 7.55 -1.96
C ASN A 166 -5.91 8.23 -3.17
N LEU A 167 -5.26 8.12 -4.31
CA LEU A 167 -5.67 8.66 -5.59
C LEU A 167 -5.44 7.62 -6.69
N GLU A 168 -6.12 7.82 -7.80
CA GLU A 168 -6.03 6.88 -8.91
C GLU A 168 -5.89 7.61 -10.25
N SER A 169 -4.94 7.17 -11.07
CA SER A 169 -4.89 7.53 -12.50
C SER A 169 -5.40 6.37 -13.35
N THR A 170 -5.47 6.54 -14.66
CA THR A 170 -5.81 5.43 -15.57
C THR A 170 -4.93 4.19 -15.39
N THR A 171 -3.65 4.35 -15.05
CA THR A 171 -2.66 3.25 -15.05
C THR A 171 -1.98 2.99 -13.71
N ARG A 172 -2.20 3.85 -12.70
CA ARG A 172 -1.51 3.76 -11.41
C ARG A 172 -2.46 4.00 -10.26
N PHE A 173 -2.18 3.32 -9.16
CA PHE A 173 -2.58 3.77 -7.84
C PHE A 173 -1.54 4.73 -7.29
N ILE A 174 -1.98 5.73 -6.55
CA ILE A 174 -1.14 6.81 -6.03
C ILE A 174 -1.47 6.98 -4.55
N VAL A 175 -0.45 6.93 -3.70
CA VAL A 175 -0.56 7.34 -2.30
C VAL A 175 0.33 8.56 -2.11
N MET A 176 -0.26 9.67 -1.68
CA MET A 176 0.48 10.88 -1.33
C MET A 176 0.36 11.14 0.15
N PHE A 177 1.43 11.66 0.76
CA PHE A 177 1.42 12.05 2.16
C PHE A 177 2.30 13.29 2.39
N ASP A 178 1.85 14.21 3.24
CA ASP A 178 2.59 15.42 3.60
C ASP A 178 2.20 15.88 5.01
N ALA A 179 3.13 15.78 5.95
CA ALA A 179 2.94 16.19 7.35
C ALA A 179 2.67 17.69 7.51
N ARG A 180 2.97 18.50 6.48
CA ARG A 180 2.80 19.95 6.48
C ARG A 180 1.45 20.37 5.92
N ASP A 181 0.69 19.42 5.37
CA ASP A 181 -0.58 19.66 4.70
C ASP A 181 -1.72 18.87 5.37
N PRO A 182 -2.39 19.45 6.38
CA PRO A 182 -3.48 18.78 7.10
C PRO A 182 -4.75 18.59 6.25
N HIS A 183 -4.77 19.09 5.01
CA HIS A 183 -5.90 19.01 4.10
C HIS A 183 -5.64 18.04 2.94
N ILE A 184 -4.51 17.35 2.91
CA ILE A 184 -4.14 16.43 1.82
C ILE A 184 -5.21 15.36 1.55
N GLN A 185 -5.92 14.94 2.59
CA GLN A 185 -7.05 13.99 2.54
C GLN A 185 -8.32 14.51 1.84
N ASP A 186 -8.48 15.83 1.71
CA ASP A 186 -9.58 16.39 0.91
C ASP A 186 -9.35 16.02 -0.55
N ALA A 187 -10.27 15.28 -1.17
CA ALA A 187 -10.04 14.68 -2.48
C ALA A 187 -9.72 15.72 -3.56
N ASP A 188 -10.39 16.88 -3.55
CA ASP A 188 -10.14 17.95 -4.52
C ASP A 188 -8.76 18.57 -4.31
N HIS A 189 -8.37 18.79 -3.06
CA HIS A 189 -7.06 19.32 -2.70
C HIS A 189 -5.93 18.33 -2.99
N GLY A 190 -6.07 17.08 -2.57
CA GLY A 190 -5.15 15.98 -2.86
C GLY A 190 -4.95 15.78 -4.36
N ARG A 191 -6.02 15.81 -5.16
CA ARG A 191 -5.93 15.75 -6.64
C ARG A 191 -5.16 16.94 -7.22
N LYS A 192 -5.41 18.17 -6.74
CA LYS A 192 -4.66 19.36 -7.19
C LYS A 192 -3.17 19.24 -6.85
N GLU A 193 -2.83 18.75 -5.66
CA GLU A 193 -1.44 18.48 -5.30
C GLU A 193 -0.84 17.40 -6.21
N ALA A 194 -1.53 16.28 -6.45
CA ALA A 194 -1.05 15.23 -7.35
C ALA A 194 -0.81 15.73 -8.78
N GLN A 195 -1.68 16.63 -9.29
CA GLN A 195 -1.49 17.31 -10.57
C GLN A 195 -0.25 18.22 -10.56
N ARG A 196 -0.01 18.99 -9.48
CA ARG A 196 1.22 19.79 -9.33
C ARG A 196 2.48 18.95 -9.37
N PHE A 197 2.42 17.69 -8.90
CA PHE A 197 3.50 16.72 -8.99
C PHE A 197 3.58 15.97 -10.33
N GLY A 198 2.66 16.24 -11.28
CA GLY A 198 2.60 15.57 -12.57
C GLY A 198 2.21 14.09 -12.47
N LEU A 199 1.51 13.70 -11.40
CA LEU A 199 1.06 12.31 -11.19
C LEU A 199 -0.27 12.00 -11.86
N LEU A 200 -1.09 13.05 -12.07
CA LEU A 200 -2.37 13.01 -12.77
C LEU A 200 -2.28 13.93 -13.98
N GLY A 201 -2.69 13.44 -15.16
CA GLY A 201 -2.80 14.27 -16.37
C GLY A 201 -4.14 15.00 -16.43
N ASP A 202 -4.25 16.00 -17.31
CA ASP A 202 -5.48 16.79 -17.52
C ASP A 202 -6.71 15.96 -17.97
N GLY A 203 -6.50 14.70 -18.38
CA GLY A 203 -7.55 13.75 -18.78
C GLY A 203 -7.90 12.68 -17.74
N ASP A 204 -7.27 12.68 -16.56
CA ASP A 204 -7.53 11.71 -15.48
C ASP A 204 -8.60 12.21 -14.47
N ILE A 205 -9.26 13.34 -14.75
CA ILE A 205 -10.41 13.84 -13.98
C ILE A 205 -11.66 13.11 -14.49
N ARG A 206 -12.18 12.16 -13.71
CA ARG A 206 -13.48 11.52 -13.97
C ARG A 206 -14.61 12.33 -13.34
#